data_AF-A0A349YFQ7-F1
#
_entry.id   AF-A0A349YFQ7-F1
#
_cell.length_a   1.000
_cell.length_b   1.000
_cell.length_c   1.000
_cell.angle_alpha   90.00
_cell.angle_beta   90.00
_cell.angle_gamma   90.00
#
_symmetry.space_group_name_H-M   'P 1'
#
loop_
_entity.id
_entity.type
_entity.pdbx_description
1 polymer ?
#
loop_
_entity_poly.entity_id
_entity_poly.type
_entity_poly.pdbx_seq_one_letter_code
_entity_poly.pdbx_strand_id
1 'polypeptide(L)'
;TSCKLPPTRSHPAMPHVNFPKQRLRRCKGIYYDRQTYKNEIFDLGYFHGWGTDYDELEVGAGIFTAAIVELPNGHIILVPADRIQFLDPIEN
;
A
#
# COMPACT_ATOMS: atom_id res chain seq x y z
N THR A 1 40.29 26.61 14.52
CA THR A 1 40.36 25.52 13.54
C THR A 1 38.94 25.10 13.18
N SER A 2 38.43 25.54 12.03
CA SER A 2 37.07 25.22 11.56
C SER A 2 37.17 24.16 10.47
N CYS A 3 36.74 22.93 10.79
CA CYS A 3 36.60 21.85 9.80
C CYS A 3 35.36 22.11 8.95
N LYS A 4 35.55 22.46 7.68
CA LYS A 4 34.46 22.52 6.70
C LYS A 4 34.23 21.11 6.15
N LEU A 5 33.03 20.57 6.36
CA LEU A 5 32.58 19.32 5.71
C LEU A 5 32.46 19.54 4.20
N PRO A 6 32.81 18.53 3.37
CA PRO A 6 32.67 18.64 1.92
C PRO A 6 31.17 18.69 1.53
N PRO A 7 30.83 19.36 0.41
CA PRO A 7 29.45 19.43 -0.05
C PRO A 7 28.96 18.03 -0.41
N THR A 8 27.80 17.65 0.13
CA THR A 8 27.14 16.39 -0.16
C THR A 8 26.81 16.33 -1.65
N ARG A 9 27.24 15.26 -2.33
CA ARG A 9 26.73 14.93 -3.67
C ARG A 9 25.22 14.84 -3.56
N SER A 10 24.51 15.76 -4.22
CA SER A 10 23.07 15.66 -4.36
C SER A 10 22.75 14.29 -4.95
N HIS A 11 22.00 13.47 -4.21
CA HIS A 11 21.42 12.27 -4.79
C HIS A 11 20.62 12.71 -6.02
N PRO A 12 20.75 12.02 -7.17
CA PRO A 12 19.87 12.28 -8.29
C PRO A 12 18.44 12.13 -7.79
N ALA A 13 17.59 13.12 -8.02
CA ALA A 13 16.17 13.01 -7.74
C ALA A 13 15.68 11.74 -8.44
N MET A 14 15.10 10.81 -7.67
CA MET A 14 14.52 9.62 -8.28
C MET A 14 13.54 10.08 -9.34
N PRO A 15 13.67 9.62 -10.60
CA PRO A 15 12.72 9.99 -11.63
C PRO A 15 11.33 9.63 -11.13
N HIS A 16 10.36 10.51 -11.35
CA HIS A 16 8.97 10.26 -11.02
C HIS A 16 8.51 9.11 -11.94
N VAL A 17 8.69 7.86 -11.51
CA VAL A 17 8.36 6.71 -12.34
C VAL A 17 6.85 6.53 -12.30
N ASN A 18 6.17 7.22 -13.21
CA ASN A 18 4.76 7.03 -13.46
C ASN A 18 4.61 5.77 -14.32
N PHE A 19 4.75 4.59 -13.72
CA PHE A 19 4.37 3.35 -14.41
C PHE A 19 2.88 3.44 -14.74
N PRO A 20 2.44 3.01 -15.93
CA PRO A 20 1.04 3.10 -16.30
C PRO A 20 0.21 2.19 -15.37
N LYS A 21 -0.45 2.80 -14.38
CA LYS A 21 -1.48 2.18 -13.52
C LYS A 21 -2.63 1.55 -14.34
N GLN A 22 -2.65 1.79 -15.65
CA GLN A 22 -3.60 1.30 -16.64
C GLN A 22 -3.73 -0.23 -16.71
N ARG A 23 -2.79 -1.01 -16.16
CA ARG A 23 -2.85 -2.49 -16.19
C ARG A 23 -3.25 -3.14 -14.85
N LEU A 24 -3.28 -2.38 -13.75
CA LEU A 24 -3.65 -2.94 -12.45
C LEU A 24 -5.17 -2.95 -12.31
N ARG A 25 -5.70 -4.03 -11.73
CA ARG A 25 -7.13 -4.13 -11.47
C ARG A 25 -7.52 -3.10 -10.42
N ARG A 26 -8.60 -2.36 -10.69
CA ARG A 26 -9.12 -1.39 -9.74
C ARG A 26 -9.94 -2.10 -8.67
N CYS A 27 -9.81 -1.64 -7.44
CA CYS A 27 -10.51 -2.21 -6.29
C CYS A 27 -11.00 -1.13 -5.32
N LYS A 28 -11.96 -1.52 -4.49
CA LYS A 28 -12.42 -0.78 -3.30
C LYS A 28 -12.39 -1.71 -2.10
N GLY A 29 -12.46 -1.16 -0.89
CA GLY A 29 -12.47 -1.99 0.30
C GLY A 29 -12.36 -1.22 1.61
N ILE A 30 -12.05 -1.97 2.66
CA ILE A 30 -11.89 -1.48 4.02
C ILE A 30 -10.55 -1.99 4.57
N TYR A 31 -9.68 -1.09 5.00
CA TYR A 31 -8.40 -1.44 5.61
C TYR A 31 -8.30 -0.91 7.03
N TYR A 32 -7.45 -1.51 7.85
CA TYR A 32 -7.17 -1.04 9.20
C TYR A 32 -5.93 -0.15 9.18
N ASP A 33 -6.08 1.11 9.56
CA ASP A 33 -4.95 2.03 9.71
C ASP A 33 -4.37 1.93 11.13
N ARG A 34 -3.13 1.46 11.22
CA ARG A 34 -2.40 1.31 12.48
C ARG A 34 -1.98 2.65 13.11
N GLN A 35 -1.95 3.74 12.35
CA GLN A 35 -1.64 5.07 12.90
C GLN A 35 -2.83 5.65 13.64
N THR A 36 -4.04 5.48 13.09
CA THR A 36 -5.28 6.02 13.65
C THR A 36 -6.09 5.00 14.45
N TYR A 37 -5.71 3.72 14.40
CA TYR A 37 -6.38 2.57 15.02
C TYR A 37 -7.85 2.43 14.58
N LYS A 38 -8.13 2.72 13.31
CA LYS A 38 -9.49 2.73 12.75
C LYS A 38 -9.57 1.97 11.44
N ASN A 39 -10.77 1.48 11.13
CA ASN A 39 -11.09 1.00 9.80
C ASN A 39 -11.37 2.20 8.89
N GLU A 40 -10.67 2.28 7.76
CA GLU A 40 -10.88 3.28 6.73
C GLU A 40 -11.43 2.63 5.46
N ILE A 41 -12.37 3.32 4.83
CA ILE A 41 -12.97 2.90 3.56
C ILE A 41 -12.26 3.62 2.43
N PHE A 42 -11.93 2.89 1.37
CA PHE A 42 -11.43 3.48 0.14
C PHE A 42 -12.30 3.03 -1.05
N ASP A 43 -12.69 3.99 -1.89
CA ASP A 43 -13.51 3.74 -3.07
C ASP A 43 -12.69 3.41 -4.32
N LEU A 44 -11.39 3.72 -4.30
CA LEU A 44 -10.48 3.47 -5.41
C LEU A 44 -9.06 3.16 -4.93
N GLY A 45 -8.55 2.02 -5.38
CA GLY A 45 -7.15 1.61 -5.28
C GLY A 45 -6.76 0.69 -6.44
N TYR A 46 -5.47 0.39 -6.56
CA TYR A 46 -4.90 -0.43 -7.61
C TYR A 46 -4.26 -1.69 -7.00
N PHE A 47 -4.79 -2.85 -7.36
CA PHE A 47 -4.33 -4.14 -6.84
C PHE A 47 -3.02 -4.57 -7.50
N HIS A 48 -1.98 -4.74 -6.68
CA HIS A 48 -0.66 -5.21 -7.11
C HIS A 48 -0.53 -6.74 -7.00
N GLY A 49 -1.13 -7.34 -5.98
CA GLY A 49 -1.01 -8.78 -5.74
C GLY A 49 -1.46 -9.20 -4.35
N TRP A 50 -1.26 -10.48 -4.05
CA TRP A 50 -1.49 -11.06 -2.73
C TRP A 50 -0.20 -11.15 -1.94
N GLY A 51 -0.34 -11.01 -0.63
CA GLY A 51 0.72 -11.25 0.35
C GLY A 51 0.12 -11.68 1.68
N THR A 52 0.88 -11.45 2.72
CA THR A 52 0.54 -11.85 4.07
C THR A 52 0.77 -10.66 5.00
N ASP A 53 -0.19 -10.42 5.88
CA ASP A 53 -0.06 -9.46 6.97
C ASP A 53 -0.25 -10.19 8.31
N TYR A 54 0.01 -9.49 9.40
CA TYR A 54 -0.09 -10.00 10.75
C TYR A 54 -0.80 -9.01 11.66
N ASP A 55 -1.53 -9.54 12.63
CA ASP A 55 -2.05 -8.80 13.78
C ASP A 55 -1.33 -9.27 15.04
N GLU A 56 -0.83 -8.32 15.82
CA GLU A 56 -0.30 -8.59 17.16
C GLU A 56 -1.47 -8.73 18.13
N LEU A 57 -1.65 -9.93 18.65
CA LEU A 57 -2.59 -10.25 19.70
C LEU A 57 -1.81 -10.41 21.01
N GLU A 58 -2.52 -10.31 22.14
CA GLU A 58 -1.92 -10.45 23.48
C GLU A 58 -1.17 -11.78 23.68
N VAL A 59 -1.53 -12.83 22.94
CA VAL A 59 -0.99 -14.19 23.07
C VAL A 59 -0.10 -14.59 21.87
N GLY A 60 0.16 -13.69 20.92
CA GLY A 60 1.01 -13.96 19.75
C GLY A 60 0.55 -13.24 18.49
N ALA A 61 1.12 -13.61 17.33
CA ALA A 61 0.76 -12.99 16.04
C ALA A 61 -0.25 -13.87 15.27
N GLY A 62 -1.39 -13.28 14.91
CA GLY A 62 -2.33 -13.88 13.95
C GLY A 62 -1.91 -13.49 12.53
N ILE A 63 -1.74 -14.46 11.64
CA ILE A 63 -1.33 -14.21 10.25
C ILE A 63 -2.56 -14.32 9.34
N PHE A 64 -2.72 -13.39 8.40
CA PHE A 64 -3.82 -13.41 7.44
C PHE A 64 -3.38 -13.03 6.02
N THR A 65 -4.15 -13.48 5.04
CA THR A 65 -3.93 -13.14 3.62
C THR A 65 -4.40 -11.72 3.36
N ALA A 66 -3.55 -10.90 2.75
CA ALA A 66 -3.85 -9.51 2.44
C ALA A 66 -3.55 -9.17 0.98
N ALA A 67 -4.39 -8.33 0.39
CA ALA A 67 -4.12 -7.68 -0.88
C ALA A 67 -3.19 -6.49 -0.68
N ILE A 68 -2.19 -6.37 -1.56
CA ILE A 68 -1.31 -5.21 -1.64
C ILE A 68 -1.97 -4.22 -2.61
N VAL A 69 -2.37 -3.07 -2.08
CA VAL A 69 -3.13 -2.06 -2.84
C VAL A 69 -2.40 -0.72 -2.79
N GLU A 70 -2.25 -0.08 -3.94
CA GLU A 70 -1.77 1.29 -4.04
C GLU A 70 -2.95 2.27 -4.15
N LEU A 71 -3.00 3.25 -3.26
CA LEU A 71 -4.00 4.32 -3.26
C LEU A 71 -3.63 5.42 -4.29
N PRO A 72 -4.58 6.27 -4.70
CA PRO A 72 -4.33 7.34 -5.68
C PRO A 72 -3.25 8.34 -5.25
N ASN A 73 -3.07 8.55 -3.95
CA ASN A 73 -2.02 9.39 -3.36
C ASN A 73 -0.64 8.73 -3.31
N GLY A 74 -0.49 7.50 -3.83
CA GLY A 74 0.77 6.75 -3.85
C GLY A 74 1.07 5.95 -2.58
N HIS A 75 0.19 5.96 -1.58
CA HIS A 75 0.35 5.12 -0.39
C HIS A 75 0.05 3.65 -0.71
N ILE A 76 0.82 2.74 -0.10
CA ILE A 76 0.55 1.30 -0.13
C ILE A 76 -0.17 0.91 1.15
N ILE A 77 -1.27 0.17 1.01
CA ILE A 77 -2.04 -0.41 2.11
C ILE A 77 -2.15 -1.93 1.94
N LEU A 78 -2.33 -2.61 3.07
CA LEU A 78 -2.64 -4.03 3.13
C LEU A 78 -4.12 -4.17 3.48
N VAL A 79 -4.87 -4.88 2.63
CA VAL A 79 -6.32 -5.04 2.78
C VAL A 79 -6.63 -6.51 3.00
N PRO A 80 -7.31 -6.90 4.11
CA PRO A 80 -7.73 -8.28 4.32
C PRO A 80 -8.50 -8.83 3.11
N ALA A 81 -8.25 -10.10 2.75
CA ALA A 81 -8.83 -10.70 1.55
C ALA A 81 -10.37 -10.71 1.54
N ASP A 82 -11.01 -10.76 2.71
CA ASP A 82 -12.46 -10.69 2.90
C ASP A 82 -13.04 -9.27 2.79
N ARG A 83 -12.19 -8.24 2.71
CA ARG A 83 -12.59 -6.81 2.73
C ARG A 83 -12.23 -6.04 1.47
N ILE A 84 -11.86 -6.73 0.40
CA ILE A 84 -11.51 -6.12 -0.89
C ILE A 84 -12.47 -6.61 -1.99
N GLN A 85 -12.83 -5.70 -2.90
CA GLN A 85 -13.65 -6.00 -4.06
C GLN A 85 -13.05 -5.36 -5.31
N PHE A 86 -12.89 -6.15 -6.38
CA PHE A 86 -12.57 -5.61 -7.70
C PHE A 86 -13.77 -4.86 -8.29
N LEU A 87 -13.51 -3.69 -8.87
CA LEU A 87 -14.55 -2.87 -9.50
C LEU A 87 -14.95 -3.40 -10.88
N ASP A 88 -14.01 -4.06 -11.55
CA ASP A 88 -14.22 -4.60 -12.88
C ASP A 88 -14.72 -6.06 -12.77
N PRO A 89 -15.86 -6.40 -13.40
CA PRO A 89 -16.36 -7.77 -13.45
C PRO A 89 -15.38 -8.66 -14.21
N ILE A 90 -15.45 -9.97 -13.98
CA ILE A 90 -14.76 -10.94 -14.82
C ILE A 90 -15.52 -10.98 -16.15
N GLU A 91 -14.89 -10.55 -17.24
CA GLU A 91 -15.43 -10.79 -18.59
C GLU A 91 -15.40 -12.31 -18.83
N ASN A 92 -16.55 -12.88 -19.20
CA ASN A 92 -16.69 -14.29 -19.57
C ASN A 92 -16.33 -14.52 -21.03
#